data_AF-A0A3D0HM85-F1
#
_entry.id   AF-A0A3D0HM85-F1
#
_cell.length_a   1.000
_cell.length_b   1.000
_cell.length_c   1.000
_cell.angle_alpha   90.00
_cell.angle_beta   90.00
_cell.angle_gamma   90.00
#
_symmetry.space_group_name_H-M   'P 1'
#
loop_
_entity.id
_entity.type
_entity.pdbx_description
1 polymer ?
#
loop_
_entity_poly.entity_id
_entity_poly.type
_entity_poly.pdbx_seq_one_letter_code
_entity_poly.pdbx_strand_id
1 'polypeptide(L)'
;MDYRVAEHKKTDEFDPLSGMENVEAFERFRNTDDASDELTYVRFVIENDMDYPEKEKWKFEQLILDTADCIQTIFESRGKCYCLNDREFMVVLKYIKSVQVQECLKNVEAVIQNRNRHRREPIQIRYAYAQMPQECDEEVELYDLVEERVHI
;
A
#
# COMPACT_ATOMS: atom_id res chain seq x y z
N MET A 1 34.20 -0.20 -4.08
CA MET A 1 32.88 -0.13 -3.42
C MET A 1 31.81 -0.42 -4.45
N ASP A 2 31.64 -1.73 -4.65
CA ASP A 2 30.42 -2.50 -4.88
C ASP A 2 29.16 -1.87 -5.49
N TYR A 3 29.16 -1.73 -6.82
CA TYR A 3 27.90 -1.61 -7.59
C TYR A 3 27.03 -2.88 -7.46
N ARG A 4 27.64 -4.06 -7.27
CA ARG A 4 26.94 -5.35 -7.18
C ARG A 4 26.16 -5.58 -5.87
N VAL A 5 26.62 -5.00 -4.76
CA VAL A 5 25.91 -5.08 -3.46
C VAL A 5 24.70 -4.15 -3.45
N ALA A 6 24.77 -3.02 -4.17
CA ALA A 6 23.63 -2.11 -4.33
C ALA A 6 22.54 -2.67 -5.26
N GLU A 7 22.92 -3.41 -6.32
CA GLU A 7 21.95 -4.09 -7.19
C GLU A 7 21.22 -5.25 -6.49
N HIS A 8 21.91 -6.07 -5.69
CA HIS A 8 21.28 -7.15 -4.93
C HIS A 8 20.38 -6.66 -3.79
N LYS A 9 20.78 -5.61 -3.06
CA LYS A 9 19.90 -5.03 -2.02
C LYS A 9 18.61 -4.46 -2.59
N LYS A 10 18.66 -3.88 -3.79
CA LYS A 10 17.47 -3.35 -4.48
C LYS A 10 16.47 -4.41 -4.91
N THR A 11 16.85 -5.68 -5.04
CA THR A 11 15.90 -6.75 -5.38
C THR A 11 15.25 -7.38 -4.14
N ASP A 12 15.92 -7.34 -2.99
CA ASP A 12 15.40 -7.94 -1.75
C ASP A 12 14.43 -7.02 -0.99
N GLU A 13 14.35 -5.74 -1.35
CA GLU A 13 13.49 -4.74 -0.68
C GLU A 13 12.18 -4.47 -1.41
N PHE A 14 11.97 -5.06 -2.58
CA PHE A 14 10.81 -4.79 -3.42
C PHE A 14 10.03 -6.08 -3.70
N ASP A 15 8.71 -5.97 -3.69
CA ASP A 15 7.84 -7.05 -4.11
C ASP A 15 7.87 -7.18 -5.65
N PRO A 16 8.19 -8.37 -6.20
CA PRO A 16 8.44 -8.55 -7.62
C PRO A 16 7.20 -8.37 -8.50
N LEU A 17 5.99 -8.49 -7.93
CA LEU A 17 4.74 -8.30 -8.67
C LEU A 17 4.33 -6.83 -8.68
N SER A 18 4.18 -6.21 -7.51
CA SER A 18 3.71 -4.82 -7.40
C SER A 18 4.77 -3.78 -7.75
N GLY A 19 6.06 -4.10 -7.63
CA GLY A 19 7.14 -3.12 -7.74
C GLY A 19 7.20 -2.13 -6.56
N MET A 20 6.43 -2.36 -5.51
CA MET A 20 6.46 -1.59 -4.26
C MET A 20 7.55 -2.11 -3.31
N GLU A 21 7.92 -1.31 -2.30
CA GLU A 21 8.75 -1.81 -1.19
C GLU A 21 8.00 -2.97 -0.49
N ASN A 22 8.66 -4.05 -0.10
CA ASN A 22 8.01 -5.23 0.48
C ASN A 22 7.79 -5.11 2.00
N VAL A 23 7.20 -6.15 2.62
CA VAL A 23 6.95 -6.19 4.07
C VAL A 23 8.22 -6.05 4.90
N GLU A 24 9.36 -6.61 4.47
CA GLU A 24 10.61 -6.45 5.21
C GLU A 24 11.10 -5.00 5.17
N ALA A 25 10.94 -4.31 4.05
CA ALA A 25 11.24 -2.89 3.93
C ALA A 25 10.31 -2.04 4.81
N PHE A 26 9.03 -2.41 4.92
CA PHE A 26 8.09 -1.79 5.84
C PHE A 26 8.49 -2.00 7.30
N GLU A 27 8.83 -3.23 7.71
CA GLU A 27 9.31 -3.52 9.06
C GLU A 27 10.61 -2.76 9.38
N ARG A 28 11.54 -2.64 8.42
CA ARG A 28 12.74 -1.81 8.60
C ARG A 28 12.38 -0.35 8.81
N PHE A 29 11.41 0.18 8.06
CA PHE A 29 10.90 1.53 8.27
C PHE A 29 10.39 1.71 9.72
N ARG A 30 9.52 0.81 10.19
CA ARG A 30 8.97 0.85 11.56
C ARG A 30 10.03 0.74 12.66
N ASN A 31 11.10 0.00 12.39
CA ASN A 31 12.21 -0.18 13.33
C ASN A 31 13.29 0.91 13.22
N THR A 32 13.16 1.84 12.28
CA THR A 32 14.10 2.96 12.16
C THR A 32 13.68 4.04 13.14
N ASP A 33 14.63 4.57 13.91
CA ASP A 33 14.45 5.67 14.88
C ASP A 33 14.17 7.04 14.19
N ASP A 34 13.69 7.02 12.95
CA ASP A 34 13.25 8.19 12.17
C ASP A 34 11.78 8.49 12.50
N ALA A 35 11.51 8.57 13.81
CA ALA A 35 10.21 8.88 14.38
C ALA A 35 9.78 10.25 13.84
N SER A 36 8.73 10.24 13.01
CA SER A 36 8.09 11.46 12.59
C SER A 36 6.92 11.73 13.53
N ASP A 37 6.88 12.93 14.11
CA ASP A 37 5.80 13.33 15.02
C ASP A 37 4.41 13.36 14.34
N GLU A 38 4.35 13.34 13.01
CA GLU A 38 3.10 13.35 12.24
C GLU A 38 3.14 12.30 11.11
N LEU A 39 2.50 11.16 11.36
CA LEU A 39 2.42 10.02 10.45
C LEU A 39 0.99 9.72 10.08
N THR A 40 0.79 9.24 8.86
CA THR A 40 -0.48 8.70 8.40
C THR A 40 -0.24 7.36 7.74
N TYR A 41 -0.96 6.35 8.21
CA TYR A 41 -1.02 5.04 7.58
C TYR A 41 -2.31 4.90 6.82
N VAL A 42 -2.23 4.44 5.58
CA VAL A 42 -3.37 4.09 4.74
C VAL A 42 -3.19 2.64 4.30
N ARG A 43 -4.07 1.75 4.75
CA ARG A 43 -4.04 0.32 4.40
C ARG A 43 -5.08 0.04 3.33
N PHE A 44 -4.69 -0.69 2.30
CA PHE A 44 -5.55 -1.14 1.21
C PHE A 44 -5.57 -2.67 1.17
N VAL A 45 -6.73 -3.26 0.95
CA VAL A 45 -6.93 -4.72 0.87
C VAL A 45 -7.73 -5.05 -0.38
N ILE A 46 -7.22 -5.97 -1.21
CA ILE A 46 -7.97 -6.53 -2.34
C ILE A 46 -9.04 -7.49 -1.81
N GLU A 47 -10.30 -7.21 -2.15
CA GLU A 47 -11.47 -8.00 -1.72
C GLU A 47 -11.92 -9.05 -2.73
N ASN A 48 -11.35 -9.03 -3.94
CA ASN A 48 -11.65 -10.02 -4.97
C ASN A 48 -11.45 -11.45 -4.45
N ASP A 49 -12.25 -12.39 -4.99
CA ASP A 49 -11.95 -13.80 -4.82
C ASP A 49 -10.70 -14.15 -5.62
N MET A 50 -9.66 -14.57 -4.91
CA MET A 50 -8.35 -14.84 -5.50
C MET A 50 -8.10 -16.33 -5.71
N ASP A 51 -9.09 -17.21 -5.52
CA ASP A 51 -8.96 -18.65 -5.74
C ASP A 51 -9.07 -19.00 -7.25
N TYR A 52 -8.05 -18.59 -8.01
CA TYR A 52 -7.97 -18.89 -9.43
C TYR A 52 -7.34 -20.27 -9.68
N PRO A 53 -7.87 -21.04 -10.66
CA PRO A 53 -7.19 -22.25 -11.10
C PRO A 53 -5.83 -21.89 -11.72
N GLU A 54 -4.85 -22.81 -11.65
CA GLU A 54 -3.46 -22.59 -12.10
C GLU A 54 -3.35 -21.92 -13.49
N LYS A 55 -4.18 -22.36 -14.45
CA LYS A 55 -4.23 -21.80 -15.83
C LYS A 55 -4.67 -20.32 -15.92
N GLU A 56 -5.25 -19.78 -14.85
CA GLU A 56 -5.75 -18.42 -14.73
C GLU A 56 -5.05 -17.63 -13.61
N LYS A 57 -3.94 -18.16 -13.05
CA LYS A 57 -3.14 -17.49 -12.02
C LYS A 57 -2.65 -16.10 -12.45
N TRP A 58 -2.46 -15.87 -13.75
CA TRP A 58 -2.14 -14.54 -14.28
C TRP A 58 -3.20 -13.48 -13.96
N LYS A 59 -4.47 -13.85 -13.71
CA LYS A 59 -5.52 -12.90 -13.30
C LYS A 59 -5.29 -12.36 -11.90
N PHE A 60 -4.85 -13.23 -10.99
CA PHE A 60 -4.42 -12.86 -9.65
C PHE A 60 -3.27 -11.86 -9.70
N GLU A 61 -2.22 -12.19 -10.45
CA GLU A 61 -1.05 -11.33 -10.63
C GLU A 61 -1.42 -9.97 -11.23
N GLN A 62 -2.34 -9.96 -12.21
CA GLN A 62 -2.87 -8.72 -12.77
C GLN A 62 -3.65 -7.89 -11.75
N LEU A 63 -4.48 -8.50 -10.88
CA LEU A 63 -5.16 -7.76 -9.82
C LEU A 63 -4.18 -7.06 -8.88
N ILE A 64 -3.09 -7.73 -8.50
CA ILE A 64 -2.03 -7.17 -7.66
C ILE A 64 -1.36 -6.00 -8.37
N LEU A 65 -0.86 -6.23 -9.59
CA LEU A 65 -0.20 -5.23 -10.43
C LEU A 65 -1.05 -3.98 -10.63
N ASP A 66 -2.31 -4.18 -11.03
CA ASP A 66 -3.21 -3.07 -11.33
C ASP A 66 -3.60 -2.28 -10.09
N THR A 67 -3.80 -2.96 -8.96
CA THR A 67 -4.09 -2.31 -7.67
C THR A 67 -2.90 -1.48 -7.21
N ALA A 68 -1.70 -2.06 -7.27
CA ALA A 68 -0.46 -1.39 -6.92
C ALA A 68 -0.24 -0.13 -7.76
N ASP A 69 -0.39 -0.23 -9.09
CA ASP A 69 -0.25 0.89 -10.01
C ASP A 69 -1.27 2.01 -9.73
N CYS A 70 -2.53 1.66 -9.39
CA CYS A 70 -3.53 2.65 -8.98
C CYS A 70 -3.14 3.40 -7.71
N ILE A 71 -2.57 2.71 -6.72
CA ILE A 71 -2.11 3.31 -5.45
C ILE A 71 -0.88 4.20 -5.71
N GLN A 72 0.14 3.69 -6.40
CA GLN A 72 1.38 4.43 -6.67
C GLN A 72 1.13 5.68 -7.50
N THR A 73 0.25 5.61 -8.51
CA THR A 73 -0.15 6.77 -9.33
C THR A 73 -0.57 7.97 -8.46
N ILE A 74 -1.18 7.72 -7.30
CA ILE A 74 -1.63 8.77 -6.38
C ILE A 74 -0.60 9.09 -5.29
N PHE A 75 0.05 8.07 -4.72
CA PHE A 75 0.80 8.21 -3.48
C PHE A 75 2.32 8.22 -3.62
N GLU A 76 2.90 7.76 -4.74
CA GLU A 76 4.36 7.64 -4.92
C GLU A 76 5.07 8.98 -4.72
N SER A 77 4.47 10.10 -5.15
CA SER A 77 5.05 11.43 -4.97
C SER A 77 4.79 12.06 -3.59
N ARG A 78 4.05 11.40 -2.71
CA ARG A 78 3.56 11.94 -1.43
C ARG A 78 4.06 11.17 -0.21
N GLY A 79 4.48 9.92 -0.41
CA GLY A 79 5.04 9.09 0.64
C GLY A 79 5.52 7.76 0.10
N LYS A 80 5.63 6.77 0.97
CA LYS A 80 6.12 5.44 0.62
C LYS A 80 4.98 4.46 0.49
N CYS A 81 5.04 3.62 -0.54
CA CYS A 81 4.06 2.57 -0.80
C CYS A 81 4.72 1.21 -0.61
N TYR A 82 4.06 0.35 0.15
CA TYR A 82 4.51 -0.97 0.53
C TYR A 82 3.51 -2.04 0.12
N CYS A 83 4.01 -3.18 -0.34
CA CYS A 83 3.26 -4.43 -0.48
C CYS A 83 3.55 -5.30 0.75
N LEU A 84 2.55 -5.48 1.61
CA LEU A 84 2.68 -6.27 2.85
C LEU A 84 2.53 -7.77 2.57
N ASN A 85 1.63 -8.10 1.65
CA ASN A 85 1.40 -9.45 1.15
C ASN A 85 0.64 -9.37 -0.18
N ASP A 86 0.32 -10.51 -0.78
CA ASP A 86 -0.36 -10.58 -2.08
C ASP A 86 -1.71 -9.85 -2.18
N ARG A 87 -2.32 -9.43 -1.07
CA ARG A 87 -3.61 -8.73 -1.06
C ARG A 87 -3.58 -7.38 -0.37
N GLU A 88 -2.51 -7.06 0.34
CA GLU A 88 -2.48 -5.94 1.26
C GLU A 88 -1.34 -4.99 0.97
N PHE A 89 -1.68 -3.71 0.93
CA PHE A 89 -0.76 -2.62 0.69
C PHE A 89 -0.84 -1.61 1.82
N MET A 90 0.30 -0.97 2.11
CA MET A 90 0.39 0.10 3.10
C MET A 90 0.99 1.33 2.44
N VAL A 91 0.41 2.49 2.69
CA VAL A 91 0.99 3.78 2.34
C VAL A 91 1.32 4.53 3.61
N VAL A 92 2.56 5.00 3.70
CA VAL A 92 3.05 5.84 4.80
C VAL A 92 3.26 7.25 4.29
N LEU A 93 2.58 8.21 4.92
CA LEU A 93 2.70 9.64 4.63
C LEU A 93 3.22 10.39 5.86
N LYS A 94 4.09 11.38 5.65
CA LYS A 94 4.60 12.28 6.69
C LYS A 94 4.01 13.68 6.50
N TYR A 95 3.54 14.31 7.58
CA TYR A 95 3.05 15.71 7.59
C TYR A 95 1.90 16.00 6.60
N ILE A 96 0.97 15.05 6.42
CA ILE A 96 -0.19 15.21 5.54
C ILE A 96 -1.48 15.36 6.35
N LYS A 97 -2.29 16.37 6.00
CA LYS A 97 -3.58 16.63 6.68
C LYS A 97 -4.68 15.67 6.22
N SER A 98 -5.63 15.36 7.11
CA SER A 98 -6.75 14.44 6.82
C SER A 98 -7.50 14.76 5.52
N VAL A 99 -7.75 16.05 5.24
CA VAL A 99 -8.44 16.48 4.02
C VAL A 99 -7.67 16.06 2.76
N GLN A 100 -6.33 16.16 2.77
CA GLN A 100 -5.49 15.75 1.65
C GLN A 100 -5.47 14.22 1.50
N VAL A 101 -5.48 13.48 2.61
CA VAL A 101 -5.60 12.00 2.58
C VAL A 101 -6.93 11.60 1.92
N GLN A 102 -8.04 12.21 2.35
CA GLN A 102 -9.37 11.95 1.78
C GLN A 102 -9.44 12.30 0.29
N GLU A 103 -8.81 13.39 -0.15
CA GLU A 103 -8.70 13.71 -1.58
C GLU A 103 -7.91 12.64 -2.35
N CYS A 104 -6.79 12.16 -1.80
CA CYS A 104 -6.02 11.10 -2.42
C CYS A 104 -6.83 9.80 -2.51
N LEU A 105 -7.57 9.43 -1.46
CA LEU A 105 -8.45 8.25 -1.46
C LEU A 105 -9.52 8.33 -2.55
N LYS A 106 -10.21 9.48 -2.67
CA LYS A 106 -11.16 9.72 -3.77
C LYS A 106 -10.52 9.61 -5.15
N ASN A 107 -9.27 10.06 -5.29
CA ASN A 107 -8.54 9.95 -6.55
C ASN A 107 -8.17 8.49 -6.85
N VAL A 108 -7.78 7.68 -5.85
CA VAL A 108 -7.57 6.23 -6.03
C VAL A 108 -8.86 5.56 -6.50
N GLU A 109 -10.00 5.85 -5.85
CA GLU A 109 -11.29 5.32 -6.28
C GLU A 109 -11.61 5.70 -7.73
N ALA A 110 -11.38 6.95 -8.13
CA ALA A 110 -11.61 7.40 -9.49
C ALA A 110 -10.71 6.68 -10.51
N VAL A 111 -9.43 6.47 -10.18
CA VAL A 111 -8.49 5.72 -11.03
C VAL A 111 -8.93 4.26 -11.17
N ILE A 112 -9.30 3.61 -10.07
CA ILE A 112 -9.81 2.23 -10.06
C ILE A 112 -11.10 2.13 -10.86
N GLN A 113 -12.05 3.04 -10.65
CA GLN A 113 -13.29 3.08 -11.42
C GLN A 113 -13.03 3.22 -12.92
N ASN A 114 -12.09 4.08 -13.30
CA ASN A 114 -11.72 4.23 -14.71
C ASN A 114 -11.09 2.95 -15.27
N ARG A 115 -10.19 2.29 -14.52
CA ARG A 115 -9.59 1.02 -14.92
C ARG A 115 -10.64 -0.08 -15.06
N ASN A 116 -11.58 -0.15 -14.12
CA ASN A 116 -12.67 -1.13 -14.09
C ASN A 116 -13.61 -1.04 -15.30
N ARG A 117 -13.70 0.10 -15.99
CA ARG A 117 -14.51 0.22 -17.24
C ARG A 117 -14.08 -0.74 -18.34
N HIS A 118 -12.82 -1.18 -18.32
CA HIS A 118 -12.23 -2.05 -19.34
C HIS A 118 -11.95 -3.47 -18.83
N ARG A 119 -12.32 -3.79 -17.59
CA ARG A 119 -12.09 -5.10 -16.99
C ARG A 119 -13.35 -5.96 -17.04
N ARG A 120 -13.16 -7.27 -17.23
CA ARG A 120 -14.23 -8.26 -16.99
C ARG A 120 -14.46 -8.46 -15.50
N GLU A 121 -13.38 -8.44 -14.74
CA GLU A 121 -13.39 -8.55 -13.29
C GLU A 121 -12.92 -7.23 -12.68
N PRO A 122 -13.82 -6.47 -12.03
CA PRO A 122 -13.46 -5.21 -11.44
C PRO A 122 -12.53 -5.43 -10.24
N ILE A 123 -11.55 -4.55 -10.09
CA ILE A 123 -10.76 -4.42 -8.86
C ILE A 123 -11.72 -3.96 -7.76
N GLN A 124 -11.78 -4.75 -6.70
CA GLN A 124 -12.53 -4.47 -5.48
C GLN A 124 -11.51 -4.27 -4.36
N ILE A 125 -11.54 -3.10 -3.74
CA ILE A 125 -10.66 -2.78 -2.63
C ILE A 125 -11.46 -2.25 -1.45
N ARG A 126 -10.95 -2.58 -0.27
CA ARG A 126 -11.27 -1.90 0.97
C ARG A 126 -10.06 -1.11 1.42
N TYR A 127 -10.28 0.01 2.09
CA TYR A 127 -9.19 0.76 2.68
C TYR A 127 -9.61 1.42 3.99
N ALA A 128 -8.63 1.66 4.83
CA ALA A 128 -8.76 2.48 6.03
C ALA A 128 -7.51 3.35 6.18
N TYR A 129 -7.64 4.45 6.91
CA TYR A 129 -6.48 5.22 7.33
C TYR A 129 -6.58 5.62 8.81
N ALA A 130 -5.44 5.91 9.39
CA ALA A 130 -5.31 6.52 10.70
C ALA A 130 -4.17 7.54 10.70
N GLN A 131 -4.20 8.51 11.61
CA GLN A 131 -3.19 9.57 11.71
C GLN A 131 -2.69 9.83 13.14
N MET A 132 -1.38 9.94 13.28
CA MET A 132 -0.69 10.44 14.46
C MET A 132 -0.29 11.90 14.23
N PRO A 133 -0.45 12.81 15.21
CA PRO A 133 -0.91 12.56 16.58
C PRO A 133 -2.44 12.72 16.77
N GLN A 134 -3.23 12.78 15.70
CA GLN A 134 -4.66 13.12 15.81
C GLN A 134 -5.49 12.02 16.47
N GLU A 135 -5.10 10.76 16.31
CA GLU A 135 -5.87 9.59 16.73
C GLU A 135 -5.15 8.71 17.75
N CYS A 136 -3.82 8.77 17.78
CA CYS A 136 -2.95 8.05 18.71
C CYS A 136 -1.63 8.81 18.86
N ASP A 137 -0.84 8.48 19.89
CA ASP A 137 0.43 9.16 20.20
C ASP A 137 1.65 8.33 19.78
N GLU A 138 1.48 7.03 19.52
CA GLU A 138 2.55 6.11 19.15
C GLU A 138 2.31 5.45 17.78
N GLU A 139 3.38 5.19 17.03
CA GLU A 139 3.31 4.54 15.72
C GLU A 139 2.79 3.08 15.81
N VAL A 140 3.07 2.39 16.92
CA VAL A 140 2.52 1.05 17.17
C VAL A 140 1.00 1.09 17.24
N GLU A 141 0.44 2.04 17.99
CA GLU A 141 -1.01 2.23 18.08
C GLU A 141 -1.61 2.62 16.73
N LEU A 142 -0.89 3.41 15.93
CA LEU A 142 -1.29 3.81 14.59
C LEU A 142 -1.48 2.60 13.66
N TYR A 143 -0.53 1.66 13.72
CA TYR A 143 -0.56 0.42 12.95
C TYR A 143 -1.75 -0.46 13.36
N ASP A 144 -1.93 -0.67 14.67
CA ASP A 144 -3.01 -1.50 15.20
C ASP A 144 -4.39 -0.91 14.83
N LEU A 145 -4.52 0.42 14.93
CA LEU A 145 -5.75 1.14 14.61
C LEU A 145 -6.14 1.02 13.13
N VAL A 146 -5.19 1.13 12.20
CA VAL A 146 -5.50 0.98 10.77
C VAL A 146 -5.75 -0.48 10.40
N GLU A 147 -5.08 -1.43 11.06
CA GLU A 147 -5.32 -2.87 10.90
C GLU A 147 -6.73 -3.26 11.34
N GLU A 148 -7.18 -2.76 12.49
CA GLU A 148 -8.54 -2.99 12.97
C GLU A 148 -9.57 -2.43 11.99
N ARG A 149 -9.41 -1.16 11.59
CA ARG A 149 -10.40 -0.46 10.74
C ARG A 149 -10.60 -1.08 9.37
N VAL A 150 -9.56 -1.62 8.76
CA VAL A 150 -9.69 -2.20 7.41
C VAL A 150 -10.34 -3.59 7.45
N HIS A 151 -10.36 -4.27 8.60
CA HIS A 151 -10.92 -5.62 8.72
C HIS A 151 -12.29 -5.71 9.41
N ILE A 152 -12.85 -4.57 9.87
CA ILE A 152 -14.25 -4.43 10.30
C ILE A 152 -15.19 -4.45 9.09
#